data_AF-A0A4Q5X8W7-F1
#
_entry.id   AF-A0A4Q5X8W7-F1
#
_cell.length_a   1.000
_cell.length_b   1.000
_cell.length_c   1.000
_cell.angle_alpha   90.00
_cell.angle_beta   90.00
_cell.angle_gamma   90.00
#
_symmetry.space_group_name_H-M   'P 1'
#
loop_
_entity.id
_entity.type
_entity.pdbx_description
1 polymer ?
#
loop_
_entity_poly.entity_id
_entity_poly.type
_entity_poly.pdbx_seq_one_letter_code
_entity_poly.pdbx_strand_id
1 'polypeptide(L)' 'MSEKVKDRSRINVSDAVEVAYWCQKLSCSETQLRTAVKVVGVAVSKVRAHLNQRR' A
#
# COMPACT_ATOMS: atom_id res chain seq x y z
N MET A 1 -27.69 -5.31 -2.99
CA MET A 1 -26.39 -5.57 -3.65
C MET A 1 -25.34 -4.63 -3.06
N SER A 2 -25.07 -4.79 -1.77
CA SER A 2 -24.00 -4.06 -1.07
C SER A 2 -22.84 -5.03 -0.86
N GLU A 3 -21.67 -4.54 -0.46
CA GLU A 3 -20.48 -5.32 -0.04
C GLU A 3 -19.43 -5.61 -1.11
N LYS A 4 -19.09 -4.62 -1.94
CA LYS A 4 -17.70 -4.48 -2.44
C LYS A 4 -17.15 -3.09 -2.20
N VAL A 5 -17.31 -2.58 -0.99
CA VAL A 5 -16.26 -1.71 -0.44
C VAL A 5 -15.07 -2.64 -0.26
N LYS A 6 -14.29 -2.85 -1.33
CA LYS A 6 -13.00 -3.56 -1.26
C LYS A 6 -12.29 -2.99 -0.04
N ASP A 7 -12.04 -3.82 0.97
CA ASP A 7 -11.28 -3.43 2.15
C ASP A 7 -9.93 -2.84 1.72
N ARG A 8 -9.89 -1.51 1.55
CA ARG A 8 -8.67 -0.72 1.25
C ARG A 8 -7.78 -0.64 2.50
N SER A 9 -7.83 -1.65 3.35
CA SER A 9 -7.00 -1.84 4.53
C SER A 9 -5.72 -2.60 4.17
N ARG A 10 -5.67 -3.27 3.01
CA ARG A 10 -4.52 -4.05 2.54
C ARG A 10 -4.05 -3.62 1.15
N ILE A 11 -2.75 -3.81 0.92
CA ILE A 11 -2.02 -3.53 -0.33
C ILE A 11 -1.60 -4.86 -0.93
N ASN A 12 -2.15 -5.19 -2.10
CA ASN A 12 -1.70 -6.30 -2.92
C ASN A 12 -0.56 -5.84 -3.84
N VAL A 13 0.67 -6.15 -3.44
CA VAL A 13 1.86 -5.84 -4.26
C VAL A 13 2.05 -6.78 -5.45
N SER A 14 1.28 -7.86 -5.54
CA SER A 14 1.32 -8.77 -6.70
C SER A 14 0.52 -8.24 -7.88
N ASP A 15 -0.37 -7.26 -7.66
CA ASP A 15 -1.17 -6.63 -8.71
C ASP A 15 -0.57 -5.27 -9.06
N ALA A 16 -0.07 -5.13 -10.30
CA ALA A 16 0.58 -3.91 -10.76
C ALA A 16 -0.35 -2.69 -10.78
N VAL A 17 -1.65 -2.90 -11.02
CA VAL A 17 -2.65 -1.82 -11.02
C VAL A 17 -2.87 -1.31 -9.60
N GLU A 18 -2.95 -2.23 -8.64
CA GLU A 18 -3.10 -1.87 -7.23
C GLU A 18 -1.84 -1.20 -6.67
N VAL A 19 -0.65 -1.66 -7.06
CA VAL A 19 0.63 -1.00 -6.76
C VAL A 19 0.65 0.43 -7.28
N ALA A 20 0.32 0.65 -8.56
CA ALA A 20 0.29 2.00 -9.14
C ALA A 20 -0.69 2.92 -8.40
N TYR A 21 -1.88 2.42 -8.09
CA TYR A 21 -2.89 3.14 -7.29
C TYR A 21 -2.35 3.57 -5.93
N TRP A 22 -1.72 2.66 -5.18
CA TRP A 22 -1.18 2.95 -3.85
C TRP A 22 0.06 3.83 -3.89
N CYS A 23 0.94 3.66 -4.88
CA CYS A 23 2.07 4.55 -5.12
C CYS A 23 1.60 6.00 -5.32
N GLN A 24 0.56 6.21 -6.12
CA GLN A 24 -0.03 7.52 -6.30
C GLN A 24 -0.67 8.04 -5.00
N LYS A 25 -1.39 7.19 -4.27
CA LYS A 25 -2.11 7.56 -3.03
C LYS A 25 -1.18 7.88 -1.86
N LEU A 26 -0.06 7.17 -1.76
CA LEU A 26 0.95 7.30 -0.70
C LEU A 26 2.14 8.17 -1.12
N SER A 27 2.13 8.67 -2.36
CA SER A 27 3.21 9.47 -2.95
C SER A 27 4.59 8.81 -2.80
N CYS A 28 4.67 7.52 -3.09
CA CYS A 28 5.88 6.71 -3.01
C CYS A 28 6.16 5.98 -4.32
N SER A 29 7.39 5.49 -4.50
CA SER A 29 7.74 4.61 -5.63
C SER A 29 7.29 3.17 -5.40
N GLU A 30 7.18 2.39 -6.48
CA GLU A 30 6.85 0.97 -6.40
C GLU A 30 7.85 0.21 -5.51
N THR A 31 9.14 0.50 -5.64
CA THR A 31 10.19 -0.09 -4.82
C THR A 31 9.98 0.24 -3.34
N GLN A 32 9.64 1.49 -3.01
CA GLN A 32 9.34 1.90 -1.63
C GLN A 32 8.09 1.19 -1.10
N LEU A 33 7.04 1.07 -1.91
CA LEU A 33 5.81 0.39 -1.52
C LEU A 33 6.06 -1.09 -1.22
N ARG A 34 6.74 -1.80 -2.15
CA ARG A 34 7.08 -3.22 -1.99
C ARG A 34 7.99 -3.45 -0.79
N THR A 35 8.96 -2.57 -0.57
CA THR A 35 9.87 -2.65 0.58
C THR A 35 9.12 -2.42 1.89
N ALA A 36 8.28 -1.39 1.96
CA ALA A 36 7.47 -1.14 3.14
C ALA A 36 6.56 -2.34 3.44
N VAL A 37 5.88 -2.89 2.43
CA VAL A 37 5.04 -4.08 2.58
C VAL A 37 5.84 -5.29 3.07
N LYS A 38 7.09 -5.48 2.62
CA LYS A 38 7.97 -6.54 3.15
C LYS A 38 8.34 -6.32 4.62
N VAL A 39 8.49 -5.07 5.07
CA VAL A 39 8.91 -4.74 6.43
C VAL A 39 7.74 -4.78 7.43
N VAL A 40 6.60 -4.18 7.08
CA VAL A 40 5.47 -4.00 8.01
C VAL A 40 4.22 -4.81 7.66
N GLY A 41 4.26 -5.55 6.55
CA GLY A 41 3.14 -6.32 6.01
C GLY A 41 2.25 -5.50 5.07
N VAL A 42 1.21 -6.15 4.54
CA VAL A 42 0.29 -5.56 3.54
C VAL A 42 -0.64 -4.48 4.10
N ALA A 43 -0.64 -4.20 5.41
CA ALA A 43 -1.59 -3.28 6.01
C ALA A 43 -1.28 -1.83 5.61
N VAL A 44 -2.24 -1.14 4.99
CA VAL A 44 -2.08 0.24 4.48
C VAL A 44 -1.68 1.20 5.58
N SER A 45 -2.29 1.09 6.76
CA SER A 45 -1.99 1.92 7.93
C SER A 45 -0.53 1.79 8.35
N LYS A 46 0.00 0.56 8.43
CA LYS A 46 1.40 0.30 8.76
C LYS A 46 2.34 0.80 7.66
N VAL A 47 2.02 0.52 6.40
CA VAL A 47 2.85 0.94 5.25
C VAL A 47 2.95 2.45 5.19
N ARG A 48 1.83 3.17 5.34
CA ARG A 48 1.80 4.62 5.40
C ARG A 48 2.61 5.17 6.58
N ALA A 49 2.47 4.58 7.76
CA ALA A 49 3.27 4.98 8.93
C ALA A 49 4.78 4.77 8.67
N HIS A 50 5.17 3.65 8.09
CA HIS A 50 6.56 3.35 7.75
C HIS A 50 7.13 4.32 6.71
N LEU A 51 6.37 4.65 5.67
CA LEU A 51 6.77 5.62 4.64
C LEU A 51 6.91 7.04 5.22
N ASN A 52 6.03 7.43 6.14
CA ASN A 52 6.11 8.73 6.82
C ASN A 52 7.28 8.82 7.81
N GLN A 53 7.72 7.72 8.42
CA GLN A 53 8.86 7.70 9.33
C GLN A 53 10.22 7.78 8.63
N ARG A 54 10.26 7.47 7.32
CA ARG A 54 11.48 7.51 6.50
C ARG A 54 11.62 8.79 5.65
N ARG A 55 10.69 9.73 5.83
CA ARG A 55 10.75 11.08 5.26
C ARG A 55 11.45 12.02 6.23
#